data_AF-A0A1W1CAP6-F1
#
_entry.id   AF-A0A1W1CAP6-F1
#
_cell.length_a   1.000
_cell.length_b   1.000
_cell.length_c   1.000
_cell.angle_alpha   90.00
_cell.angle_beta   90.00
_cell.angle_gamma   90.00
#
_symmetry.space_group_name_H-M   'P 1'
#
loop_
_entity.id
_entity.type
_entity.pdbx_description
1 polymer ?
#
loop_
_entity_poly.entity_id
_entity_poly.type
_entity_poly.pdbx_seq_one_letter_code
_entity_poly.pdbx_strand_id
1 'polypeptide(L)' 'MYKESLIYTAKNDGIKEGKKEEKIEIAINSLANGLDIKTISLITGLTIDEINSLK' A
#
# COMPACT_ATOMS: atom_id res chain seq x y z
N MET A 1 22.18 1.44 22.75
CA MET A 1 20.80 1.11 23.18
C MET A 1 19.75 2.10 22.68
N TYR A 2 19.57 3.32 23.22
CA TYR A 2 18.44 4.20 22.81
C TYR A 2 18.51 4.66 21.33
N LYS A 3 19.69 5.05 20.86
CA LYS A 3 19.89 5.49 19.46
C LYS A 3 19.67 4.35 18.45
N GLU A 4 20.04 3.12 18.79
CA GLU A 4 19.79 1.94 17.95
C GLU A 4 18.29 1.61 17.88
N SER A 5 17.57 1.76 19.00
CA SER A 5 16.12 1.58 19.03
C SER A 5 15.39 2.60 18.15
N LEU A 6 15.81 3.87 18.16
CA LEU A 6 15.21 4.91 17.31
C LEU A 6 15.42 4.64 15.81
N ILE A 7 16.65 4.25 15.43
CA ILE A 7 16.98 3.92 14.03
C ILE A 7 16.19 2.68 13.59
N TYR A 8 16.06 1.67 14.45
CA TYR A 8 15.26 0.48 14.18
C TYR A 8 13.78 0.82 13.95
N THR A 9 13.18 1.65 14.81
CA THR A 9 11.80 2.10 14.63
C THR A 9 11.63 2.89 13.33
N ALA A 10 12.50 3.88 13.07
CA ALA A 10 12.45 4.67 11.84
C ALA A 10 12.56 3.81 10.56
N LYS A 11 13.45 2.80 10.57
CA LYS A 11 13.58 1.86 9.46
C LYS A 11 12.30 1.05 9.26
N ASN A 12 11.70 0.54 10.33
CA ASN A 12 10.46 -0.24 10.23
C ASN A 12 9.27 0.60 9.78
N ASP A 13 9.18 1.84 10.23
CA ASP A 13 8.12 2.76 9.82
C ASP A 13 8.25 3.11 8.33
N GLY A 14 9.48 3.35 7.84
CA GLY A 14 9.73 3.56 6.41
C GLY A 14 9.35 2.34 5.56
N ILE A 15 9.65 1.11 6.04
CA ILE A 15 9.22 -0.13 5.34
C ILE A 15 7.70 -0.25 5.32
N LYS A 16 7.01 0.11 6.41
CA LYS A 16 5.55 0.06 6.47
C LYS A 16 4.92 1.07 5.51
N GLU A 17 5.43 2.29 5.46
CA GLU A 17 4.92 3.33 4.57
C GLU A 17 5.15 2.94 3.11
N GLY A 18 6.35 2.46 2.76
CA GLY A 18 6.64 2.00 1.39
C GLY A 18 5.73 0.86 0.93
N LYS A 19 5.42 -0.11 1.81
CA LYS A 19 4.45 -1.18 1.51
C LYS A 19 3.03 -0.65 1.30
N LYS A 20 2.66 0.44 1.97
CA LYS A 20 1.35 1.07 1.81
C LYS A 20 1.28 1.82 0.49
N GLU A 21 2.31 2.60 0.17
CA GLU A 21 2.43 3.32 -1.10
C GLU A 21 2.43 2.36 -2.29
N GLU A 22 3.19 1.26 -2.22
CA GLU A 22 3.23 0.22 -3.26
C GLU A 22 1.84 -0.36 -3.57
N LYS A 23 1.05 -0.67 -2.52
CA LYS A 23 -0.32 -1.19 -2.71
C LYS A 23 -1.22 -0.20 -3.42
N ILE A 24 -1.10 1.09 -3.09
CA ILE A 24 -1.87 2.17 -3.72
C ILE A 24 -1.46 2.32 -5.17
N GLU A 25 -0.17 2.34 -5.47
CA GLU A 25 0.36 2.44 -6.84
C GLU A 25 -0.11 1.27 -7.71
N ILE A 26 -0.03 0.03 -7.19
CA ILE A 26 -0.54 -1.15 -7.89
C ILE A 26 -2.04 -1.03 -8.15
N ALA A 27 -2.83 -0.54 -7.19
CA ALA A 27 -4.27 -0.33 -7.37
C ALA A 27 -4.57 0.70 -8.47
N ILE A 28 -3.90 1.85 -8.45
CA ILE A 28 -4.04 2.91 -9.47
C ILE A 28 -3.68 2.37 -10.85
N ASN A 29 -2.53 1.71 -10.99
CA ASN A 29 -2.09 1.14 -12.25
C ASN A 29 -3.06 0.05 -12.74
N SER A 30 -3.59 -0.78 -11.84
CA SER A 30 -4.56 -1.82 -12.19
C SER A 30 -5.89 -1.23 -12.66
N LEU A 31 -6.38 -0.16 -12.01
CA LEU A 31 -7.56 0.58 -12.43
C LEU A 31 -7.35 1.19 -13.82
N ALA A 32 -6.19 1.80 -14.07
CA ALA A 32 -5.84 2.37 -15.37
C ALA A 32 -5.77 1.31 -16.49
N ASN A 33 -5.43 0.07 -16.15
CA ASN A 33 -5.44 -1.07 -17.06
C ASN A 33 -6.81 -1.76 -17.17
N GLY A 34 -7.86 -1.24 -16.52
CA GLY A 34 -9.22 -1.74 -16.65
C GLY A 34 -9.52 -3.02 -15.87
N LEU A 35 -8.69 -3.38 -14.87
CA LEU A 35 -8.99 -4.49 -13.98
C LEU A 35 -10.23 -4.17 -13.13
N ASP A 36 -11.03 -5.20 -12.82
CA ASP A 36 -12.19 -5.02 -11.95
C ASP A 36 -11.77 -4.86 -10.48
N ILE A 37 -12.60 -4.16 -9.71
CA ILE A 37 -12.29 -3.79 -8.32
C ILE A 37 -12.08 -5.03 -7.41
N LYS A 38 -12.76 -6.15 -7.67
CA LYS A 38 -12.58 -7.36 -6.85
C LYS A 38 -11.21 -7.98 -7.10
N THR A 39 -10.78 -8.04 -8.36
CA THR A 39 -9.44 -8.49 -8.73
C THR A 39 -8.36 -7.61 -8.12
N ILE A 40 -8.54 -6.27 -8.16
CA ILE A 40 -7.60 -5.33 -7.55
C ILE A 40 -7.52 -5.50 -6.03
N SER A 41 -8.66 -5.73 -5.37
CA SER A 41 -8.74 -6.01 -3.94
C SER A 41 -7.97 -7.28 -3.57
N LEU A 42 -8.08 -8.34 -4.38
CA LEU A 42 -7.34 -9.58 -4.17
C LEU A 42 -5.81 -9.40 -4.34
N ILE A 43 -5.38 -8.58 -5.31
CA ILE A 43 -3.95 -8.35 -5.58
C ILE A 43 -3.30 -7.50 -4.48
N THR A 44 -3.94 -6.38 -4.12
CA THR A 44 -3.35 -5.36 -3.24
C THR A 44 -3.66 -5.60 -1.77
N GLY A 45 -4.71 -6.37 -1.49
CA GLY A 45 -5.27 -6.53 -0.15
C GLY A 45 -5.97 -5.28 0.37
N LEU A 46 -6.22 -4.28 -0.49
CA LEU A 46 -7.05 -3.12 -0.16
C LEU A 46 -8.52 -3.51 -0.20
N THR A 47 -9.32 -2.87 0.64
CA THR A 47 -10.77 -2.99 0.62
C THR A 47 -11.35 -2.35 -0.64
N ILE A 48 -12.57 -2.76 -0.98
CA ILE A 48 -13.31 -2.17 -2.10
C ILE A 48 -13.49 -0.66 -1.92
N ASP A 49 -13.74 -0.20 -0.69
CA ASP A 49 -13.92 1.22 -0.37
C ASP A 49 -12.63 2.02 -0.55
N GLU A 50 -11.50 1.48 -0.09
CA GLU A 50 -10.18 2.08 -0.33
C GLU A 50 -9.90 2.20 -1.83
N ILE A 51 -10.18 1.16 -2.63
CA ILE A 51 -9.96 1.20 -4.08
C ILE A 51 -10.90 2.21 -4.77
N ASN A 52 -12.15 2.29 -4.34
CA ASN A 52 -13.10 3.27 -4.88
C ASN A 52 -12.70 4.72 -4.57
N SER A 53 -12.00 4.95 -3.45
CA SER A 53 -11.48 6.28 -3.09
C SER A 53 -10.29 6.75 -3.94
N LEU A 54 -9.72 5.86 -4.77
CA LEU A 54 -8.59 6.16 -5.67
C LEU A 54 -9.04 6.59 -7.08
N LYS A 55 -10.35 6.57 -7.37
CA LYS A 55 -10.94 7.09 -8.61
C LYS A 55 -11.21 8.58 -8.50
#